data_AF-A0A0C2DDW5-F1
#
_entry.id   AF-A0A0C2DDW5-F1
#
_cell.length_a   1.000
_cell.length_b   1.000
_cell.length_c   1.000
_cell.angle_alpha   90.00
_cell.angle_beta   90.00
_cell.angle_gamma   90.00
#
_symmetry.space_group_name_H-M   'P 1'
#
loop_
_entity.id
_entity.type
_entity.pdbx_description
1 polymer ?
#
loop_
_entity_poly.entity_id
_entity_poly.type
_entity_poly.pdbx_seq_one_letter_code
_entity_poly.pdbx_strand_id
1 'polypeptide(L)' 'MSKTTIIHSSDESPQETFERLIRGIKDGTMEKSEIVDQLFNTLVGGQFDLETRYIIEDCSNVERMLTLLTHSDETLQVLS' A
#
# COMPACT_ATOMS: atom_id res chain seq x y z
N MET A 1 5.05 -12.79 25.84
CA MET A 1 3.93 -13.03 24.91
C MET A 1 4.41 -12.64 23.54
N SER A 2 4.73 -13.63 22.70
CA SER A 2 5.24 -13.41 21.35
C SER A 2 4.08 -12.92 20.49
N LYS A 3 4.08 -11.64 20.12
CA LYS A 3 3.12 -11.10 19.14
C LYS A 3 3.53 -11.67 17.78
N THR A 4 3.03 -12.86 17.48
CA THR A 4 3.14 -13.45 16.14
C THR A 4 2.32 -12.57 15.22
N THR A 5 3.00 -11.69 14.48
CA THR A 5 2.40 -11.02 13.33
C THR A 5 2.02 -12.11 12.34
N ILE A 6 0.72 -12.41 12.27
CA ILE A 6 0.15 -13.35 11.30
C ILE A 6 0.36 -12.69 9.94
N ILE A 7 1.41 -13.10 9.24
CA ILE A 7 1.59 -12.78 7.82
C ILE A 7 0.45 -13.51 7.11
N HIS A 8 -0.58 -12.76 6.71
CA HIS A 8 -1.65 -13.31 5.90
C HIS A 8 -1.05 -13.81 4.58
N SER A 9 -1.43 -15.03 4.23
CA SER A 9 -0.91 -15.82 3.13
C SER A 9 -0.80 -15.05 1.81
N SER A 10 0.31 -15.30 1.13
CA SER A 10 0.83 -14.69 -0.09
C SER A 10 0.07 -15.02 -1.39
N ASP A 11 -1.24 -14.76 -1.45
CA ASP A 11 -2.04 -14.85 -2.70
C ASP A 11 -2.91 -13.60 -2.94
N GLU A 12 -2.73 -12.53 -2.16
CA GLU A 12 -3.43 -11.26 -2.40
C GLU A 12 -2.87 -10.63 -3.68
N SER A 13 -3.71 -10.51 -4.71
CA SER A 13 -3.34 -9.80 -5.92
C SER A 13 -3.06 -8.32 -5.61
N PRO A 14 -2.29 -7.61 -6.46
CA PRO A 14 -2.12 -6.17 -6.30
C PRO A 14 -3.47 -5.45 -6.18
N GLN A 15 -4.45 -5.88 -6.98
CA GLN A 15 -5.81 -5.35 -6.93
C GLN A 15 -6.47 -5.49 -5.56
N GLU A 16 -6.48 -6.69 -5.00
CA GLU A 16 -7.07 -6.95 -3.67
C GLU A 16 -6.35 -6.14 -2.58
N THR A 17 -5.03 -6.01 -2.71
CA THR A 17 -4.24 -5.18 -1.79
C THR A 17 -4.68 -3.73 -1.83
N PHE A 18 -4.85 -3.13 -3.02
CA PHE A 18 -5.34 -1.75 -3.15
C PHE A 18 -6.76 -1.58 -2.58
N GLU A 19 -7.66 -2.54 -2.82
CA GLU A 19 -9.02 -2.50 -2.27
C GLU A 19 -9.01 -2.55 -0.73
N ARG A 20 -8.15 -3.40 -0.16
CA ARG A 20 -7.94 -3.49 1.29
C ARG A 20 -7.37 -2.21 1.87
N LEU A 21 -6.39 -1.59 1.21
CA LEU A 21 -5.81 -0.32 1.65
C LEU A 21 -6.84 0.81 1.62
N ILE A 22 -7.63 0.93 0.55
CA ILE A 22 -8.72 1.92 0.45
C ILE A 22 -9.73 1.72 1.59
N ARG A 23 -10.09 0.47 1.89
CA ARG A 23 -10.97 0.16 3.01
C ARG A 23 -10.34 0.51 4.36
N GLY A 24 -9.06 0.20 4.55
CA GLY A 24 -8.31 0.53 5.75
C GLY A 24 -8.27 2.03 6.03
N ILE A 25 -8.10 2.84 4.98
CA ILE A 25 -8.20 4.30 5.03
C ILE A 25 -9.62 4.74 5.43
N LYS A 26 -10.66 4.25 4.73
CA LYS A 26 -12.06 4.63 4.97
C LYS A 26 -12.53 4.28 6.38
N ASP A 27 -12.16 3.10 6.85
CA ASP A 27 -12.56 2.58 8.16
C ASP A 27 -11.66 3.15 9.29
N GLY A 28 -10.57 3.85 8.96
CA GLY A 28 -9.58 4.36 9.92
C GLY A 28 -8.88 3.26 10.72
N THR A 29 -8.80 2.06 10.15
CA THR A 29 -8.30 0.84 10.82
C THR A 29 -6.83 0.57 10.59
N MET A 30 -6.20 1.31 9.66
CA MET A 30 -4.79 1.17 9.31
C MET A 30 -4.03 2.47 9.59
N GLU A 31 -2.80 2.33 10.11
CA GLU A 31 -1.90 3.48 10.25
C GLU A 31 -1.35 3.91 8.90
N LYS A 32 -1.06 5.20 8.75
CA LYS A 32 -0.55 5.77 7.50
C LYS A 32 0.77 5.15 7.07
N SER A 33 1.67 4.87 8.01
CA SER A 33 2.94 4.18 7.74
C SER A 33 2.71 2.80 7.15
N GLU A 34 1.77 2.02 7.72
CA GLU A 34 1.41 0.70 7.22
C GLU A 34 0.81 0.77 5.80
N ILE A 35 -0.04 1.77 5.54
CA ILE A 35 -0.61 2.00 4.21
C ILE A 35 0.49 2.31 3.19
N VAL A 36 1.43 3.18 3.54
CA VAL A 36 2.53 3.59 2.65
C VAL A 36 3.48 2.44 2.38
N ASP A 37 3.88 1.67 3.39
CA ASP A 37 4.75 0.51 3.23
C ASP A 37 4.11 -0.54 2.31
N GLN A 38 2.83 -0.87 2.54
CA GLN A 38 2.13 -1.85 1.72
C GLN A 38 1.84 -1.35 0.29
N LEU A 39 1.59 -0.05 0.12
CA LEU A 39 1.44 0.57 -1.19
C LEU A 39 2.71 0.41 -2.02
N PHE A 40 3.87 0.77 -1.47
CA PHE A 40 5.13 0.67 -2.18
C PHE A 40 5.52 -0.78 -2.45
N ASN A 41 5.29 -1.67 -1.49
CA ASN A 41 5.54 -3.10 -1.71
C ASN A 41 4.72 -3.64 -2.90
N THR A 42 3.45 -3.26 -2.97
CA THR A 42 2.55 -3.64 -4.06
C THR A 42 2.96 -3.06 -5.41
N LEU A 43 3.47 -1.81 -5.43
CA LEU A 43 3.92 -1.16 -6.66
C LEU A 43 5.14 -1.85 -7.28
N VAL A 44 6.06 -2.34 -6.44
CA VAL A 44 7.31 -2.98 -6.88
C VAL A 44 7.21 -4.51 -6.94
N GLY A 45 6.04 -5.07 -6.61
CA GLY A 45 5.79 -6.52 -6.60
C GLY A 45 6.57 -7.28 -5.52
N GLY A 46 7.01 -6.61 -4.46
CA GLY A 46 7.90 -7.20 -3.46
C GLY A 46 8.20 -6.25 -2.30
N GLN A 47 9.27 -6.50 -1.55
CA GLN A 47 9.68 -5.59 -0.47
C GLN A 47 10.31 -4.32 -1.06
N PHE A 48 9.73 -3.17 -0.75
CA PHE A 48 10.28 -1.86 -1.04
C PHE A 48 11.36 -1.49 -0.01
N ASP A 49 12.44 -0.89 -0.49
CA ASP A 49 13.60 -0.47 0.30
C ASP A 49 14.27 0.77 -0.32
N LEU A 50 14.28 1.92 0.34
CA LEU A 50 14.78 3.18 -0.21
C LEU A 50 16.22 3.14 -0.77
N GLU A 51 17.03 2.14 -0.42
CA GLU A 51 18.42 2.00 -0.89
C GLU A 51 18.56 1.45 -2.32
N THR A 52 17.51 0.84 -2.90
CA THR A 52 17.59 0.25 -4.26
C THR A 52 16.79 1.00 -5.33
N ARG A 53 17.14 0.77 -6.60
CA ARG A 53 16.38 1.33 -7.73
C ARG A 53 15.18 0.44 -8.03
N TYR A 54 13.98 1.00 -7.95
CA TYR A 54 12.74 0.28 -8.25
C TYR A 54 12.19 0.59 -9.62
N ILE A 55 11.54 -0.43 -10.17
CA ILE A 55 10.70 -0.34 -11.35
C ILE A 55 9.31 -0.74 -10.86
N ILE A 56 8.31 0.08 -11.21
CA ILE A 56 6.92 -0.26 -10.98
C ILE A 56 6.61 -1.45 -11.89
N GLU A 57 6.22 -2.59 -11.29
CA GLU A 57 6.07 -3.86 -12.03
C GLU A 57 4.96 -3.79 -13.09
N ASP A 58 3.87 -3.09 -12.75
CA ASP A 58 2.72 -2.89 -13.62
C ASP A 58 2.27 -1.43 -13.59
N CYS A 59 2.15 -0.80 -14.75
CA CYS A 59 1.68 0.58 -14.88
C CYS A 59 0.24 0.76 -14.38
N SER A 60 -0.60 -0.28 -14.42
CA SER A 60 -1.95 -0.25 -13.84
C SER A 60 -1.91 -0.04 -12.31
N ASN A 61 -0.83 -0.41 -11.62
CA ASN A 61 -0.69 -0.13 -10.18
C ASN A 61 -0.52 1.37 -9.90
N VAL A 62 -0.07 2.17 -10.87
CA VAL A 62 -0.03 3.64 -10.76
C VAL A 62 -1.43 4.22 -10.73
N GLU A 63 -2.33 3.75 -11.60
CA GLU A 63 -3.74 4.19 -11.62
C GLU A 63 -4.46 3.81 -10.31
N ARG A 64 -4.17 2.61 -9.80
CA ARG A 64 -4.69 2.14 -8.50
C ARG A 64 -4.15 2.98 -7.34
N MET A 65 -2.87 3.34 -7.37
CA MET A 65 -2.28 4.28 -6.40
C MET A 65 -2.98 5.63 -6.43
N LEU A 66 -3.18 6.22 -7.61
CA LEU A 66 -3.90 7.49 -7.74
C LEU A 66 -5.31 7.38 -7.16
N THR A 67 -6.01 6.27 -7.43
CA THR A 67 -7.34 6.00 -6.86
C THR A 67 -7.29 5.85 -5.34
N LEU A 68 -6.26 5.24 -4.77
CA LEU A 68 -6.08 5.16 -3.33
C LEU A 68 -5.83 6.54 -2.72
N LEU A 69 -5.03 7.37 -3.37
CA LEU A 69 -4.75 8.74 -2.94
C LEU A 69 -6.02 9.58 -2.91
N THR A 70 -6.94 9.47 -3.88
CA THR A 70 -8.21 10.22 -3.86
C THR A 70 -9.11 9.88 -2.67
N HIS A 71 -8.92 8.73 -2.03
CA HIS A 71 -9.63 8.32 -0.83
C HIS A 71 -8.87 8.64 0.47
N SER A 72 -7.61 9.08 0.36
CA SER A 72 -6.74 9.38 1.49
C SER A 72 -6.90 10.82 1.96
N ASP A 73 -6.65 11.07 3.24
CA ASP A 73 -6.60 12.41 3.81
C ASP A 73 -5.50 13.28 3.18
N GLU A 74 -5.64 14.61 3.24
CA GLU A 74 -4.68 15.57 2.65
C GLU A 74 -3.24 15.28 3.09
N THR A 75 -3.04 14.85 4.33
CA THR A 75 -1.73 14.45 4.90
C THR A 75 -1.02 13.30 4.18
N LEU A 76 -1.74 12.41 3.48
CA LEU A 76 -1.18 11.34 2.63
C LEU A 76 -0.96 11.83 1.19
N GLN A 77 -1.69 12.88 0.79
CA GLN A 77 -1.62 13.47 -0.55
C GLN A 77 -0.64 14.66 -0.65
N VAL A 78 0.08 15.02 0.42
CA VAL A 78 0.83 16.29 0.48
C VAL A 78 1.92 16.35 -0.59
N LEU A 79 1.54 17.00 -1.71
CA LEU A 79 2.36 17.87 -2.53
C LEU A 79 2.05 19.30 -2.07
N SER A 80 2.62 19.74 -0.94
CA SER A 80 2.65 21.15 -0.55
C SER A 80 4.08 21.66 -0.56
#